data_AF-A0A938H6M3-F1
#
_entry.id   AF-A0A938H6M3-F1
#
_cell.length_a   1.000
_cell.length_b   1.000
_cell.length_c   1.000
_cell.angle_alpha   90.00
_cell.angle_beta   90.00
_cell.angle_gamma   90.00
#
_symmetry.space_group_name_H-M   'P 1'
#
loop_
_entity.id
_entity.type
_entity.pdbx_description
1 polymer ?
#
loop_
_entity_poly.entity_id
_entity_poly.type
_entity_poly.pdbx_seq_one_letter_code
_entity_poly.pdbx_strand_id
1 'polypeptide(L)' 'MEKRYREHAKADWTAFQAEVTAFWEARQVFEQAVAVDGRPSKVFYEGPPSANGIPGIHHVMARAIKDLLCRYWTM' A
#
# COMPACT_ATOMS: atom_id res chain seq x y z
N MET A 1 -32.87 6.70 13.51
CA MET A 1 -32.38 5.99 12.30
C MET A 1 -30.93 5.66 12.56
N GLU A 2 -30.59 4.38 12.69
CA GLU A 2 -29.21 3.95 12.95
C GLU A 2 -28.39 4.11 11.66
N LYS A 3 -27.20 4.71 11.76
CA LYS A 3 -26.36 4.97 10.59
C LYS A 3 -25.76 3.65 10.11
N ARG A 4 -26.13 3.23 8.90
CA ARG A 4 -25.68 1.96 8.27
C ARG A 4 -24.26 2.01 7.71
N TYR A 5 -23.74 3.22 7.46
CA TYR A 5 -22.42 3.43 6.87
C TYR A 5 -21.69 4.55 7.60
N ARG A 6 -20.36 4.52 7.49
CA ARG A 6 -19.52 5.60 7.97
C ARG A 6 -19.64 6.80 7.04
N GLU A 7 -20.08 7.93 7.58
CA GLU A 7 -20.24 9.17 6.84
C GLU A 7 -19.09 10.13 7.18
N HIS A 8 -18.51 10.75 6.15
CA HIS A 8 -17.49 11.78 6.30
C HIS A 8 -18.03 13.10 5.75
N ALA A 9 -18.19 14.10 6.62
CA ALA A 9 -18.76 15.40 6.24
C ALA A 9 -17.87 16.18 5.24
N LYS A 10 -16.55 15.92 5.28
CA LYS A 10 -15.55 16.45 4.36
C LYS A 10 -14.49 15.37 4.13
N ALA A 11 -13.97 15.30 2.91
CA ALA A 11 -12.87 14.41 2.58
C ALA A 11 -11.56 14.93 3.21
N ASP A 12 -11.16 14.30 4.32
CA ASP A 12 -9.81 14.43 4.87
C ASP A 12 -9.02 13.16 4.54
N TRP A 13 -8.29 13.22 3.43
CA TRP A 13 -7.49 12.10 2.94
C TRP A 13 -6.27 11.80 3.82
N THR A 14 -5.75 12.80 4.54
CA THR A 14 -4.58 12.61 5.40
C THR A 14 -4.98 11.81 6.64
N ALA A 15 -6.07 12.21 7.29
CA ALA A 15 -6.61 11.47 8.43
C ALA A 15 -7.06 10.06 8.02
N PHE A 16 -7.73 9.93 6.87
CA PHE A 16 -8.14 8.63 6.35
C PHE A 16 -6.94 7.72 6.06
N GLN A 17 -5.89 8.23 5.40
CA GLN A 17 -4.69 7.45 5.14
C GLN A 17 -4.02 6.99 6.43
N ALA A 18 -3.89 7.87 7.44
CA ALA A 18 -3.32 7.50 8.73
C ALA A 18 -4.12 6.39 9.42
N GLU A 19 -5.45 6.45 9.37
CA GLU A 19 -6.31 5.39 9.90
C GLU A 19 -6.13 4.06 9.16
N VAL A 20 -6.11 4.07 7.83
CA VAL A 20 -5.93 2.86 7.02
C VAL A 20 -4.54 2.24 7.25
N THR A 21 -3.49 3.06 7.32
CA THR A 21 -2.13 2.59 7.63
C THR A 21 -2.07 1.95 9.01
N ALA A 22 -2.64 2.60 10.04
CA ALA A 22 -2.70 2.02 11.38
C ALA A 22 -3.51 0.71 11.42
N PHE A 23 -4.60 0.63 10.66
CA PHE A 23 -5.39 -0.59 10.51
C PHE A 23 -4.57 -1.72 9.87
N TRP A 24 -3.79 -1.44 8.82
CA TRP A 24 -2.93 -2.43 8.15
C TRP A 24 -1.79 -2.90 9.05
N GLU A 25 -1.14 -1.99 9.77
CA GLU A 25 -0.06 -2.32 10.71
C GLU A 25 -0.56 -3.19 11.86
N ALA A 26 -1.66 -2.79 12.52
CA ALA A 26 -2.23 -3.51 13.64
C ALA A 26 -2.68 -4.94 13.29
N ARG A 27 -2.98 -5.18 12.01
CA ARG A 27 -3.41 -6.49 11.49
C ARG A 27 -2.33 -7.21 10.70
N GLN A 28 -1.14 -6.64 10.50
CA GLN A 28 -0.08 -7.25 9.67
C GLN A 28 -0.60 -7.64 8.27
N VAL A 29 -1.37 -6.75 7.64
CA VAL A 29 -2.06 -7.04 6.36
C VAL A 29 -1.06 -7.31 5.24
N PHE A 30 0.10 -6.65 5.25
CA PHE A 30 1.12 -6.86 4.24
C PHE A 30 1.67 -8.29 4.31
N GLU A 31 2.05 -8.74 5.50
CA GLU A 31 2.58 -10.08 5.76
C GLU A 31 1.57 -11.16 5.36
N GLN A 32 0.30 -10.95 5.69
CA GLN A 32 -0.78 -11.85 5.26
C GLN A 32 -0.95 -11.87 3.74
N ALA A 33 -0.86 -10.71 3.07
CA ALA A 33 -1.03 -10.61 1.62
C ALA A 33 0.11 -11.27 0.83
N VAL A 34 1.33 -11.28 1.37
CA VAL A 34 2.51 -11.88 0.71
C VAL A 34 2.83 -13.29 1.19
N ALA A 35 2.06 -13.85 2.11
CA ALA A 35 2.22 -15.23 2.58
C ALA A 35 2.08 -16.22 1.40
N VAL A 36 3.04 -17.13 1.27
CA VAL A 36 3.13 -18.06 0.14
C VAL A 36 2.48 -19.39 0.51
N ASP A 37 1.17 -19.51 0.26
CA ASP A 37 0.41 -20.76 0.44
C ASP A 37 0.54 -21.68 -0.80
N GLY A 38 1.77 -22.09 -1.13
CA GLY A 38 2.05 -23.00 -2.23
C GLY A 38 1.84 -22.42 -3.64
N ARG A 39 1.60 -21.10 -3.75
CA ARG A 39 1.52 -20.40 -5.05
C ARG A 39 2.92 -20.18 -5.64
N PRO A 40 3.07 -20.19 -6.98
CA PRO A 40 4.33 -19.83 -7.63
C PRO A 40 4.80 -18.45 -7.20
N SER A 41 6.07 -18.33 -6.81
CA SER A 41 6.66 -17.04 -6.43
C SER A 41 6.68 -16.10 -7.63
N LYS A 42 6.19 -14.87 -7.43
CA LYS A 42 6.30 -13.77 -8.38
C LYS A 42 7.18 -12.70 -7.76
N VAL A 43 8.37 -12.49 -8.34
CA VAL A 43 9.38 -11.58 -7.80
C VAL A 43 9.50 -10.36 -8.70
N PHE A 44 9.37 -9.17 -8.11
CA PHE A 44 9.62 -7.90 -8.78
C PHE A 44 10.96 -7.33 -8.31
N TYR A 45 11.87 -7.01 -9.23
CA TYR A 45 13.15 -6.39 -8.91
C TYR A 45 13.08 -4.87 -9.06
N GLU A 46 13.46 -4.15 -8.00
CA GLU A 46 13.68 -2.71 -8.07
C GLU A 46 15.17 -2.40 -8.20
N GLY A 47 15.54 -1.47 -9.09
CA GLY A 47 16.87 -0.88 -9.07
C GLY A 47 17.12 -0.13 -7.76
N PRO A 48 18.26 -0.36 -7.07
CA PRO A 48 18.53 0.26 -5.78
C PRO A 48 18.64 1.79 -5.93
N PRO A 49 17.90 2.59 -5.14
CA PRO A 49 18.08 4.04 -5.14
C PRO A 49 19.35 4.42 -4.36
N SER A 50 20.09 5.42 -4.84
CA SER A 50 21.13 6.08 -4.04
C SER A 50 20.50 7.04 -3.03
N ALA A 51 20.83 6.92 -1.75
CA ALA A 51 20.29 7.76 -0.68
C ALA A 51 21.02 9.12 -0.53
N ASN A 52 21.39 9.74 -1.65
CA ASN A 52 22.16 11.00 -1.68
C ASN A 52 21.29 12.26 -1.87
N GLY A 53 19.96 12.12 -1.92
CA GLY A 53 19.02 13.22 -2.10
C GLY A 53 17.58 12.84 -1.74
N ILE A 54 16.70 13.84 -1.67
CA ILE A 54 15.26 13.65 -1.40
C ILE A 54 14.59 13.05 -2.66
N PRO A 55 13.71 12.05 -2.53
CA PRO A 55 12.98 11.50 -3.66
C PRO A 55 12.13 12.56 -4.37
N GLY A 56 12.40 12.80 -5.64
CA GLY A 56 11.53 13.56 -6.55
C GLY A 56 10.29 12.79 -7.02
N ILE A 57 9.37 13.50 -7.68
CA ILE A 57 8.06 12.95 -8.14
C ILE A 57 8.19 11.71 -9.04
N HIS A 58 9.25 11.63 -9.84
CA HIS A 58 9.51 10.47 -10.71
C HIS A 58 9.79 9.18 -9.93
N HIS A 59 10.36 9.29 -8.72
CA HIS A 59 10.49 8.13 -7.82
C HIS A 59 9.12 7.67 -7.31
N VAL A 60 8.22 8.60 -6.99
CA VAL A 60 6.86 8.28 -6.51
C VAL A 60 6.08 7.55 -7.60
N MET A 61 6.09 8.08 -8.84
CA MET A 61 5.39 7.45 -9.96
C MET A 61 5.91 6.02 -10.22
N ALA A 62 7.24 5.85 -10.26
CA ALA A 62 7.84 4.53 -10.46
C ALA A 62 7.45 3.56 -9.34
N ARG A 63 7.45 4.00 -8.07
CA ARG A 63 7.05 3.17 -6.93
C ARG A 63 5.57 2.79 -6.97
N ALA A 64 4.69 3.72 -7.35
CA ALA A 64 3.26 3.46 -7.45
C ALA A 64 2.95 2.36 -8.47
N ILE A 65 3.59 2.39 -9.65
CA ILE A 65 3.41 1.35 -10.67
C ILE A 65 3.90 -0.01 -10.17
N LYS A 66 5.08 -0.05 -9.54
CA LYS A 66 5.68 -1.29 -9.03
C LYS A 66 4.82 -1.90 -7.92
N ASP A 67 4.33 -1.09 -6.98
CA ASP A 67 3.44 -1.52 -5.89
C ASP A 67 2.10 -2.07 -6.42
N LEU A 68 1.49 -1.38 -7.40
CA LEU A 68 0.25 -1.83 -8.02
C LEU A 68 0.38 -3.23 -8.63
N LEU A 69 1.47 -3.50 -9.35
CA LEU A 69 1.73 -4.80 -9.96
C LEU A 69 1.87 -5.91 -8.91
N CYS A 70 2.62 -5.65 -7.83
CA CYS A 70 2.77 -6.60 -6.74
C CYS A 70 1.42 -6.91 -6.06
N ARG A 71 0.57 -5.90 -5.83
CA ARG A 71 -0.78 -6.12 -5.28
C ARG A 71 -1.64 -6.96 -6.21
N TYR A 72 -1.65 -6.63 -7.51
CA TYR A 72 -2.39 -7.41 -8.50
C TYR A 72 -1.95 -8.87 -8.51
N TRP A 73 -0.67 -9.16 -8.31
CA TRP A 73 -0.17 -10.53 -8.26
C TRP A 73 -0.63 -11.36 -7.07
N THR A 74 -0.99 -10.70 -5.95
CA THR A 74 -1.52 -11.35 -4.73
C THR A 74 -3.03 -11.62 -4.76
N MET A 75 -3.76 -10.91 -5.63
CA MET A 75 -5.20 -11.12 -5.88
C MET A 75 -5.44 -12.38 -6.69
#